data_AF-E4RUE6-F1
#
_entry.id   AF-E4RUE6-F1
#
_cell.length_a   1.000
_cell.length_b   1.000
_cell.length_c   1.000
_cell.angle_alpha   90.00
_cell.angle_beta   90.00
_cell.angle_gamma   90.00
#
_symmetry.space_group_name_H-M   'P 1'
#
loop_
_entity.id
_entity.type
_entity.pdbx_description
1 polymer ?
#
loop_
_entity_poly.entity_id
_entity_poly.type
_entity_poly.pdbx_seq_one_letter_code
_entity_poly.pdbx_strand_id
1 'polypeptide(L)'
;MKKRLLSFVTIQAVALLFGAFTFQSFGQSTKTSTARLLEAFGPAPSSKPVLLKRLGTSPQFGEIPQHTAKSAYDHLKKVHSRNLRNSKKEIDNFLMTLGYTGFNDPAFTVDKITPAILPKGKIGWMGGYSRGHKYKWSILGNPFPTFKIMAKDGACHAYIMKKCGNAFYDPTECSDCEPCQPCDPNSKDKSKCPDCLTQDLTFAGNGSIKAGDVVNTTQTLPIVGTYNDKKICIGEQTVPVRLTYELTAEGKVDYSRTFQVCDYGTNAPTSLNMPVLLNYEISAADVTLGGENGSSLNVPLTKKQYKKLRKLYTECPSDFVAPSSATPLVANRVSNFSEASAAPALGTKVDPLSCVKQTLTLEGNGELADASVKTETKEVTVIGRYIKEGKLKKGETADKYRCLGSYSIPANSQVQYNLKGNSKIEHIIDVCDTGNVNPNENISVPMTINSQFTQQDVMVGDYGKIYIPLTKKQYKKVSKIYGRCCADGSSKCF
;
A
#
# COMPACT_ATOMS: atom_id res chain seq x y z
N MET A 1 4.48 -2.96 49.16
CA MET A 1 5.56 -3.39 48.24
C MET A 1 5.14 -4.66 47.53
N LYS A 2 5.39 -4.70 46.21
CA LYS A 2 5.48 -5.87 45.30
C LYS A 2 4.19 -6.67 45.07
N LYS A 3 3.43 -6.29 44.04
CA LYS A 3 3.45 -6.82 42.65
C LYS A 3 2.67 -8.14 42.53
N ARG A 4 1.37 -8.02 42.23
CA ARG A 4 0.56 -9.10 41.65
C ARG A 4 0.70 -9.06 40.13
N LEU A 5 1.00 -10.21 39.56
CA LEU A 5 0.91 -10.51 38.14
C LEU A 5 -0.49 -10.15 37.62
N LEU A 6 -0.52 -9.42 36.51
CA LEU A 6 -1.67 -9.36 35.61
C LEU A 6 -1.15 -9.88 34.26
N SER A 7 -1.57 -11.11 33.95
CA SER A 7 -1.49 -11.69 32.61
C SER A 7 -2.22 -10.78 31.64
N PHE A 8 -1.50 -10.24 30.66
CA PHE A 8 -2.12 -9.68 29.47
C PHE A 8 -2.59 -10.84 28.60
N VAL A 9 -3.91 -10.98 28.53
CA VAL A 9 -4.60 -11.82 27.55
C VAL A 9 -4.48 -11.11 26.20
N THR A 10 -3.57 -11.59 25.37
CA THR A 10 -3.56 -11.31 23.94
C THR A 10 -4.76 -12.02 23.32
N ILE A 11 -5.78 -11.24 22.92
CA ILE A 11 -6.90 -11.74 22.14
C ILE A 11 -6.36 -12.04 20.74
N GLN A 12 -6.13 -13.33 20.46
CA GLN A 12 -5.94 -13.82 19.10
C GLN A 12 -7.25 -13.65 18.34
N ALA A 13 -7.24 -12.74 17.36
CA ALA A 13 -8.24 -12.71 16.31
C ALA A 13 -7.99 -13.92 15.39
N VAL A 14 -8.83 -14.93 15.53
CA VAL A 14 -8.92 -16.06 14.60
C VAL A 14 -9.61 -15.54 13.33
N ALA A 15 -8.81 -15.14 12.35
CA ALA A 15 -9.27 -14.98 10.98
C ALA A 15 -9.34 -16.36 10.33
N LEU A 16 -10.56 -16.83 10.08
CA LEU A 16 -10.89 -17.98 9.24
C LEU A 16 -10.40 -17.70 7.81
N LEU A 17 -9.22 -18.24 7.48
CA LEU A 17 -8.67 -18.33 6.14
C LEU A 17 -9.19 -19.61 5.47
N PHE A 18 -10.27 -19.48 4.70
CA PHE A 18 -10.59 -20.41 3.63
C PHE A 18 -10.56 -19.66 2.29
N GLY A 19 -9.68 -20.12 1.40
CA GLY A 19 -9.96 -20.12 -0.04
C GLY A 19 -9.59 -18.86 -0.83
N ALA A 20 -8.30 -18.61 -1.03
CA ALA A 20 -7.76 -18.21 -2.33
C ALA A 20 -6.24 -18.39 -2.31
N PHE A 21 -5.75 -19.52 -2.83
CA PHE A 21 -4.37 -19.62 -3.27
C PHE A 21 -4.21 -18.73 -4.51
N THR A 22 -3.99 -17.43 -4.31
CA THR A 22 -3.37 -16.60 -5.34
C THR A 22 -1.91 -17.03 -5.39
N PHE A 23 -1.50 -17.64 -6.51
CA PHE A 23 -0.11 -17.79 -6.84
C PHE A 23 0.56 -16.42 -6.72
N GLN A 24 1.37 -16.22 -5.69
CA GLN A 24 2.40 -15.18 -5.70
C GLN A 24 3.40 -15.60 -6.77
N SER A 25 3.11 -15.22 -8.01
CA SER A 25 4.15 -15.06 -9.01
C SER A 25 5.07 -13.98 -8.45
N PHE A 26 6.20 -14.39 -7.89
CA PHE A 26 7.35 -13.50 -7.77
C PHE A 26 7.69 -13.11 -9.20
N GLY A 27 7.16 -11.97 -9.65
CA GLY A 27 7.66 -11.30 -10.83
C GLY A 27 9.12 -10.97 -10.57
N GLN A 28 10.01 -11.87 -10.95
CA GLN A 28 11.42 -11.52 -11.10
C GLN A 28 11.44 -10.38 -12.09
N SER A 29 11.84 -9.20 -11.63
CA SER A 29 12.16 -8.07 -12.50
C SER A 29 12.95 -8.59 -13.70
N THR A 30 12.34 -8.59 -14.88
CA THR A 30 12.93 -9.05 -16.13
C THR A 30 13.87 -7.98 -16.65
N LYS A 31 14.86 -7.59 -15.83
CA LYS A 31 16.02 -6.82 -16.31
C LYS A 31 16.60 -7.56 -17.51
N THR A 32 16.72 -6.87 -18.64
CA THR A 32 17.36 -7.38 -19.86
C THR A 32 18.79 -7.84 -19.55
N SER A 33 19.32 -8.80 -20.31
CA SER A 33 20.71 -9.25 -20.13
C SER A 33 21.72 -8.09 -20.19
N THR A 34 21.45 -7.08 -21.02
CA THR A 34 22.21 -5.82 -21.09
C THR A 34 22.25 -5.07 -19.76
N ALA A 35 21.09 -4.88 -19.12
CA ALA A 35 20.99 -4.16 -17.84
C ALA A 35 21.69 -4.94 -16.72
N ARG A 36 21.59 -6.28 -16.72
CA ARG A 36 22.27 -7.15 -15.75
C ARG A 36 23.79 -7.12 -15.94
N LEU A 37 24.28 -7.14 -17.18
CA LEU A 37 25.72 -7.04 -17.49
C LEU A 37 26.28 -5.67 -17.09
N LEU A 38 25.57 -4.58 -17.37
CA LEU A 38 25.95 -3.23 -16.92
C LEU A 38 25.98 -3.11 -15.39
N GLU A 39 25.04 -3.74 -14.68
CA GLU A 39 25.02 -3.77 -13.22
C GLU A 39 26.17 -4.61 -12.63
N ALA A 40 26.50 -5.75 -13.25
CA ALA A 40 27.54 -6.65 -12.74
C ALA A 40 28.97 -6.18 -13.04
N PHE A 41 29.20 -5.58 -14.21
CA PHE A 41 30.53 -5.16 -14.66
C PHE A 41 30.75 -3.65 -14.50
N GLY A 42 29.70 -2.85 -14.50
CA GLY A 42 29.74 -1.38 -14.48
C GLY A 42 29.76 -0.75 -15.89
N PRO A 43 29.41 0.54 -16.02
CA PRO A 43 29.55 1.28 -17.26
C PRO A 43 31.03 1.45 -17.64
N ALA A 44 31.32 1.85 -18.89
CA ALA A 44 32.67 2.19 -19.30
C ALA A 44 33.21 3.35 -18.44
N PRO A 45 34.28 3.14 -17.64
CA PRO A 45 34.82 4.19 -16.80
C PRO A 45 35.67 5.16 -17.63
N SER A 46 35.78 6.41 -17.15
CA SER A 46 36.68 7.42 -17.73
C SER A 46 38.17 7.17 -17.43
N SER A 47 38.49 6.15 -16.65
CA SER A 47 39.87 5.81 -16.27
C SER A 47 40.62 5.13 -17.41
N LYS A 48 41.94 5.38 -17.49
CA LYS A 48 42.80 4.77 -18.51
C LYS A 48 42.83 3.24 -18.34
N PRO A 49 42.49 2.45 -19.38
CA PRO A 49 42.47 0.99 -19.26
C PRO A 49 43.88 0.42 -19.05
N VAL A 50 43.96 -0.67 -18.30
CA VAL A 50 45.21 -1.40 -18.06
C VAL A 50 45.59 -2.24 -19.28
N LEU A 51 46.79 -2.04 -19.82
CA LEU A 51 47.28 -2.81 -20.97
C LEU A 51 47.66 -4.25 -20.59
N LEU A 52 46.97 -5.23 -21.17
CA LEU A 52 47.22 -6.66 -20.95
C LEU A 52 47.97 -7.26 -22.15
N LYS A 53 49.30 -7.36 -22.04
CA LYS A 53 50.15 -8.02 -23.06
C LYS A 53 50.15 -9.55 -22.96
N ARG A 54 49.83 -10.10 -21.79
CA ARG A 54 49.81 -11.54 -21.50
C ARG A 54 48.64 -11.88 -20.57
N LEU A 55 48.00 -13.03 -20.82
CA LEU A 55 46.97 -13.61 -19.94
C LEU A 55 47.55 -14.76 -19.10
N GLY A 56 46.87 -15.11 -18.00
CA GLY A 56 47.23 -16.27 -17.15
C GLY A 56 47.85 -15.94 -15.80
N THR A 57 48.14 -14.67 -15.49
CA THR A 57 48.70 -14.27 -14.19
C THR A 57 47.72 -14.44 -13.03
N SER A 58 46.41 -14.37 -13.30
CA SER A 58 45.35 -14.54 -12.30
C SER A 58 44.14 -15.23 -12.96
N PRO A 59 44.19 -16.57 -13.11
CA PRO A 59 43.18 -17.31 -13.85
C PRO A 59 41.93 -17.58 -13.01
N GLN A 60 40.76 -17.14 -13.50
CA GLN A 60 39.46 -17.25 -12.85
C GLN A 60 38.94 -18.68 -12.97
N PHE A 61 38.69 -19.18 -14.18
CA PHE A 61 38.24 -20.57 -14.40
C PHE A 61 39.35 -21.51 -14.90
N GLY A 62 40.59 -21.03 -15.01
CA GLY A 62 41.73 -21.83 -15.50
C GLY A 62 41.79 -21.94 -17.02
N GLU A 63 42.83 -22.58 -17.54
CA GLU A 63 43.05 -22.71 -18.98
C GLU A 63 42.11 -23.75 -19.61
N ILE A 64 41.44 -23.37 -20.70
CA ILE A 64 40.58 -24.25 -21.49
C ILE A 64 41.45 -24.95 -22.56
N PRO A 65 41.48 -26.30 -22.59
CA PRO A 65 42.42 -27.07 -23.43
C PRO A 65 42.29 -26.79 -24.93
N GLN A 66 41.11 -26.99 -25.50
CA GLN A 66 40.86 -26.84 -26.94
C GLN A 66 40.01 -25.62 -27.23
N HIS A 67 40.22 -24.97 -28.38
CA HIS A 67 39.44 -23.80 -28.80
C HIS A 67 38.13 -24.20 -29.48
N THR A 68 37.33 -25.04 -28.81
CA THR A 68 36.04 -25.53 -29.29
C THR A 68 34.95 -25.29 -28.24
N ALA A 69 33.71 -25.09 -28.68
CA ALA A 69 32.56 -24.85 -27.79
C ALA A 69 32.40 -25.99 -26.77
N LYS A 70 32.51 -27.24 -27.24
CA LYS A 70 32.44 -28.44 -26.40
C LYS A 70 33.54 -28.46 -25.33
N SER A 71 34.79 -28.13 -25.69
CA SER A 71 35.88 -28.09 -24.72
C SER A 71 35.68 -27.00 -23.67
N ALA A 72 35.12 -25.86 -24.05
CA ALA A 72 34.79 -24.80 -23.09
C ALA A 72 33.67 -25.22 -22.15
N TYR A 73 32.57 -25.78 -22.68
CA TYR A 73 31.45 -26.26 -21.89
C TYR A 73 31.87 -27.36 -20.90
N ASP A 74 32.57 -28.40 -21.37
CA ASP A 74 33.03 -29.52 -20.55
C ASP A 74 34.03 -29.05 -19.48
N HIS A 75 34.88 -28.06 -19.81
CA HIS A 75 35.79 -27.44 -18.85
C HIS A 75 35.03 -26.67 -17.76
N LEU A 76 34.09 -25.79 -18.13
CA LEU A 76 33.28 -25.05 -17.16
C LEU A 76 32.45 -26.00 -16.29
N LYS A 77 31.88 -27.07 -16.86
CA LYS A 77 31.18 -28.12 -16.13
C LYS A 77 32.08 -28.80 -15.10
N LYS A 78 33.32 -29.10 -15.47
CA LYS A 78 34.32 -29.69 -14.56
C LYS A 78 34.70 -28.71 -13.45
N VAL A 79 34.92 -27.44 -13.77
CA VAL A 79 35.26 -26.38 -12.80
C VAL A 79 34.11 -26.18 -11.81
N HIS A 80 32.86 -26.12 -12.30
CA HIS A 80 31.65 -25.94 -11.50
C HIS A 80 31.38 -27.15 -10.59
N SER A 81 31.35 -28.36 -11.15
CA SER A 81 31.06 -29.60 -10.39
C SER A 81 32.08 -29.89 -9.29
N ARG A 82 33.37 -29.64 -9.55
CA ARG A 82 34.45 -29.83 -8.57
C ARG A 82 34.72 -28.60 -7.72
N ASN A 83 33.98 -27.51 -7.93
CA ASN A 83 34.19 -26.20 -7.32
C ASN A 83 35.67 -25.77 -7.31
N LEU A 84 36.37 -25.97 -8.43
CA LEU A 84 37.80 -25.66 -8.52
C LEU A 84 38.01 -24.18 -8.23
N ARG A 85 38.98 -23.86 -7.36
CA ARG A 85 39.29 -22.47 -6.95
C ARG A 85 38.05 -21.72 -6.45
N ASN A 86 37.12 -22.41 -5.78
CA ASN A 86 35.86 -21.83 -5.28
C ASN A 86 35.01 -21.14 -6.37
N SER A 87 35.15 -21.54 -7.63
CA SER A 87 34.56 -20.84 -8.78
C SER A 87 33.13 -21.25 -9.10
N LYS A 88 32.52 -22.18 -8.35
CA LYS A 88 31.13 -22.61 -8.60
C LYS A 88 30.16 -21.42 -8.56
N LYS A 89 30.20 -20.66 -7.46
CA LYS A 89 29.36 -19.46 -7.27
C LYS A 89 29.63 -18.40 -8.34
N GLU A 90 30.88 -18.24 -8.75
CA GLU A 90 31.26 -17.24 -9.74
C GLU A 90 30.73 -17.58 -11.13
N ILE A 91 30.79 -18.86 -11.52
CA ILE A 91 30.20 -19.34 -12.78
C ILE A 91 28.68 -19.15 -12.75
N ASP A 92 28.02 -19.49 -11.64
CA ASP A 92 26.57 -19.28 -11.49
C ASP A 92 26.22 -17.79 -11.59
N ASN A 93 26.95 -16.90 -10.91
CA ASN A 93 26.75 -15.46 -10.98
C ASN A 93 26.96 -14.91 -12.40
N PHE A 94 28.02 -15.34 -13.08
CA PHE A 94 28.30 -14.93 -14.46
C PHE A 94 27.15 -15.32 -15.40
N LEU A 95 26.65 -16.55 -15.29
CA LEU A 95 25.54 -17.02 -16.12
C LEU A 95 24.19 -16.38 -15.73
N MET A 96 23.97 -16.10 -14.44
CA MET A 96 22.81 -15.32 -13.99
C MET A 96 22.79 -13.90 -14.56
N THR A 97 23.97 -13.30 -14.68
CA THR A 97 24.14 -11.99 -15.32
C THR A 97 23.71 -12.05 -16.81
N LEU A 98 23.97 -13.18 -17.47
CA LEU A 98 23.54 -13.45 -18.84
C LEU A 98 22.08 -13.94 -18.96
N GLY A 99 21.32 -13.96 -17.87
CA GLY A 99 19.89 -14.32 -17.86
C GLY A 99 19.57 -15.79 -17.56
N TYR A 100 20.57 -16.63 -17.36
CA TYR A 100 20.36 -18.04 -16.96
C TYR A 100 20.07 -18.18 -15.47
N THR A 101 19.59 -19.34 -15.02
CA THR A 101 19.43 -19.64 -13.59
C THR A 101 20.73 -20.11 -12.91
N GLY A 102 21.81 -20.28 -13.69
CA GLY A 102 23.12 -20.77 -13.26
C GLY A 102 23.70 -21.74 -14.30
N PHE A 103 24.77 -22.47 -13.95
CA PHE A 103 25.40 -23.43 -14.86
C PHE A 103 24.49 -24.59 -15.25
N ASN A 104 23.60 -25.00 -14.34
CA ASN A 104 22.67 -26.11 -14.55
C ASN A 104 21.35 -25.68 -15.21
N ASP A 105 21.25 -24.45 -15.74
CA ASP A 105 20.08 -24.02 -16.51
C ASP A 105 19.95 -24.91 -17.77
N PRO A 106 18.80 -25.56 -18.01
CA PRO A 106 18.60 -26.41 -19.19
C PRO A 106 18.82 -25.69 -20.52
N ALA A 107 18.67 -24.36 -20.57
CA ALA A 107 18.90 -23.54 -21.76
C ALA A 107 20.38 -23.18 -21.99
N PHE A 108 21.25 -23.42 -21.01
CA PHE A 108 22.69 -23.19 -21.15
C PHE A 108 23.38 -24.45 -21.66
N THR A 109 23.45 -24.58 -22.98
CA THR A 109 24.04 -25.72 -23.68
C THR A 109 25.23 -25.31 -24.55
N VAL A 110 25.89 -26.27 -25.20
CA VAL A 110 27.12 -26.06 -25.99
C VAL A 110 26.94 -25.03 -27.11
N ASP A 111 25.74 -24.95 -27.69
CA ASP A 111 25.33 -23.99 -28.73
C ASP A 111 25.37 -22.52 -28.27
N LYS A 112 25.31 -22.26 -26.96
CA LYS A 112 25.44 -20.90 -26.40
C LYS A 112 26.87 -20.42 -26.31
N ILE A 113 27.83 -21.26 -26.71
CA ILE A 113 29.27 -20.97 -26.69
C ILE A 113 29.82 -20.98 -28.11
N THR A 114 30.35 -19.85 -28.56
CA THR A 114 30.99 -19.74 -29.88
C THR A 114 32.49 -19.42 -29.72
N PRO A 115 33.41 -20.25 -30.23
CA PRO A 115 34.83 -19.91 -30.27
C PRO A 115 35.07 -18.63 -31.08
N ALA A 116 35.82 -17.69 -30.52
CA ALA A 116 36.14 -16.42 -31.15
C ALA A 116 37.59 -16.00 -30.86
N ILE A 117 38.08 -14.96 -31.54
CA ILE A 117 39.36 -14.32 -31.25
C ILE A 117 39.09 -12.85 -31.04
N LEU A 118 39.37 -12.33 -29.84
CA LEU A 118 39.28 -10.89 -29.60
C LEU A 118 40.53 -10.20 -30.16
N PRO A 119 40.38 -9.14 -30.98
CA PRO A 119 41.51 -8.48 -31.61
C PRO A 119 42.33 -7.65 -30.60
N LYS A 120 43.57 -7.34 -31.00
CA LYS A 120 44.41 -6.36 -30.29
C LYS A 120 43.69 -5.00 -30.25
N GLY A 121 43.80 -4.30 -29.12
CA GLY A 121 43.21 -2.99 -28.91
C GLY A 121 41.80 -3.01 -28.34
N LYS A 122 41.19 -4.20 -28.20
CA LYS A 122 39.85 -4.32 -27.61
C LYS A 122 39.86 -3.91 -26.13
N ILE A 123 38.89 -3.10 -25.72
CA ILE A 123 38.77 -2.55 -24.37
C ILE A 123 37.56 -3.19 -23.68
N GLY A 124 37.69 -3.51 -22.40
CA GLY A 124 36.57 -4.05 -21.63
C GLY A 124 36.92 -4.36 -20.18
N TRP A 125 35.92 -4.77 -19.43
CA TRP A 125 36.06 -5.29 -18.09
C TRP A 125 36.64 -6.70 -18.14
N MET A 126 37.83 -6.89 -17.57
CA MET A 126 38.49 -8.18 -17.47
C MET A 126 38.38 -8.71 -16.04
N GLY A 127 37.86 -9.92 -15.89
CA GLY A 127 37.81 -10.64 -14.62
C GLY A 127 39.19 -11.12 -14.19
N GLY A 128 39.34 -11.42 -12.90
CA GLY A 128 40.56 -12.00 -12.36
C GLY A 128 40.31 -12.73 -11.04
N TYR A 129 41.13 -13.74 -10.77
CA TYR A 129 41.16 -14.43 -9.48
C TYR A 129 41.91 -13.59 -8.43
N SER A 130 41.24 -12.60 -7.87
CA SER A 130 41.64 -11.92 -6.62
C SER A 130 40.51 -12.09 -5.60
N ARG A 131 40.77 -11.96 -4.29
CA ARG A 131 39.74 -12.11 -3.22
C ARG A 131 38.48 -11.30 -3.61
N GLY A 132 37.43 -12.02 -4.06
CA GLY A 132 36.16 -11.44 -4.52
C GLY A 132 35.97 -11.25 -6.04
N HIS A 133 36.71 -11.92 -6.92
CA HIS A 133 36.49 -11.92 -8.39
C HIS A 133 36.32 -10.52 -9.01
N LYS A 134 37.23 -9.60 -8.68
CA LYS A 134 37.15 -8.21 -9.14
C LYS A 134 37.40 -8.08 -10.65
N TYR A 135 36.62 -7.23 -11.29
CA TYR A 135 36.81 -6.81 -12.68
C TYR A 135 37.74 -5.60 -12.75
N LYS A 136 38.56 -5.54 -13.81
CA LYS A 136 39.45 -4.41 -14.10
C LYS A 136 39.26 -3.94 -15.52
N TRP A 137 39.08 -2.63 -15.68
CA TRP A 137 39.04 -1.98 -16.99
C TRP A 137 40.40 -2.12 -17.70
N SER A 138 40.39 -2.81 -18.85
CA SER A 138 41.60 -3.32 -19.50
C SER A 138 41.54 -3.19 -21.02
N ILE A 139 42.70 -3.07 -21.66
CA ILE A 139 42.88 -3.12 -23.12
C ILE A 139 43.78 -4.28 -23.51
N LEU A 140 43.36 -5.07 -24.51
CA LEU A 140 44.11 -6.24 -24.98
C LEU A 140 45.32 -5.80 -25.82
N GLY A 141 46.53 -6.17 -25.39
CA GLY A 141 47.76 -5.83 -26.11
C GLY A 141 48.05 -6.72 -27.32
N ASN A 142 47.38 -7.86 -27.44
CA ASN A 142 47.52 -8.89 -28.46
C ASN A 142 46.14 -9.49 -28.79
N PRO A 143 45.97 -10.17 -29.94
CA PRO A 143 44.78 -10.98 -30.17
C PRO A 143 44.78 -12.19 -29.23
N PHE A 144 43.63 -12.49 -28.63
CA PHE A 144 43.49 -13.61 -27.70
C PHE A 144 42.35 -14.55 -28.09
N PRO A 145 42.57 -15.87 -28.10
CA PRO A 145 41.49 -16.85 -28.24
C PRO A 145 40.50 -16.76 -27.07
N THR A 146 39.22 -16.67 -27.39
CA THR A 146 38.12 -16.54 -26.44
C THR A 146 36.92 -17.42 -26.82
N PHE A 147 35.96 -17.47 -25.92
CA PHE A 147 34.67 -18.09 -26.14
C PHE A 147 33.59 -17.04 -25.89
N LYS A 148 32.83 -16.68 -26.93
CA LYS A 148 31.65 -15.83 -26.85
C LYS A 148 30.52 -16.64 -26.20
N ILE A 149 30.00 -16.15 -25.08
CA ILE A 149 28.89 -16.74 -24.34
C ILE A 149 27.66 -15.88 -24.57
N MET A 150 26.69 -16.41 -25.30
CA MET A 150 25.45 -15.71 -25.62
C MET A 150 24.54 -15.63 -24.41
N ALA A 151 23.92 -14.48 -24.19
CA ALA A 151 22.86 -14.32 -23.20
C ALA A 151 21.65 -15.21 -23.55
N LYS A 152 20.85 -15.53 -22.55
CA LYS A 152 19.67 -16.40 -22.71
C LYS A 152 18.65 -15.84 -23.71
N ASP A 153 18.51 -14.52 -23.73
CA ASP A 153 17.66 -13.76 -24.65
C ASP A 153 18.32 -13.49 -26.02
N GLY A 154 19.59 -13.85 -26.20
CA GLY A 154 20.34 -13.65 -27.44
C GLY A 154 20.75 -12.20 -27.73
N ALA A 155 20.30 -11.24 -26.92
CA ALA A 155 20.48 -9.80 -27.16
C ALA A 155 21.88 -9.28 -26.84
N CYS A 156 22.66 -10.04 -26.08
CA CYS A 156 23.97 -9.63 -25.58
C CYS A 156 24.90 -10.83 -25.42
N HIS A 157 26.18 -10.56 -25.19
CA HIS A 157 27.18 -11.58 -24.91
C HIS A 157 28.27 -11.09 -23.97
N ALA A 158 28.95 -12.05 -23.37
CA ALA A 158 30.23 -11.83 -22.70
C ALA A 158 31.22 -12.90 -23.15
N TYR A 159 32.50 -12.70 -22.91
CA TYR A 159 33.54 -13.63 -23.33
C TYR A 159 34.16 -14.35 -22.14
N ILE A 160 34.66 -15.55 -22.38
CA ILE A 160 35.59 -16.25 -21.49
C ILE A 160 36.90 -16.44 -22.23
N MET A 161 37.99 -15.96 -21.64
CA MET A 161 39.33 -16.05 -22.22
C MET A 161 39.86 -17.49 -22.17
N LYS A 162 40.36 -18.04 -23.29
CA LYS A 162 40.83 -19.44 -23.32
C LYS A 162 41.98 -19.71 -22.36
N LYS A 163 42.97 -18.80 -22.30
CA LYS A 163 44.24 -19.03 -21.58
C LYS A 163 44.08 -19.01 -20.05
N CYS A 164 43.08 -18.30 -19.53
CA CYS A 164 42.94 -18.07 -18.09
C CYS A 164 41.54 -18.33 -17.54
N GLY A 165 40.55 -18.50 -18.42
CA GLY A 165 39.16 -18.66 -18.04
C GLY A 165 38.58 -17.37 -17.44
N ASN A 166 39.15 -16.20 -17.71
CA ASN A 166 38.64 -14.95 -17.17
C ASN A 166 37.46 -14.46 -18.00
N ALA A 167 36.40 -14.04 -17.34
CA ALA A 167 35.30 -13.34 -17.98
C ALA A 167 35.79 -12.00 -18.53
N PHE A 168 35.30 -11.62 -19.71
CA PHE A 168 35.58 -10.34 -20.33
C PHE A 168 34.29 -9.76 -20.93
N TYR A 169 34.01 -8.50 -20.63
CA TYR A 169 32.81 -7.82 -21.10
C TYR A 169 33.19 -6.45 -21.67
N ASP A 170 32.79 -6.19 -22.91
CA ASP A 170 32.89 -4.88 -23.53
C ASP A 170 31.51 -4.21 -23.49
N PRO A 171 31.30 -3.15 -22.69
CA PRO A 171 30.01 -2.47 -22.60
C PRO A 171 29.59 -1.78 -23.92
N THR A 172 30.52 -1.59 -24.87
CA THR A 172 30.24 -1.01 -26.20
C THR A 172 29.79 -2.03 -27.23
N GLU A 173 29.86 -3.33 -26.93
CA GLU A 173 29.32 -4.38 -27.80
C GLU A 173 27.88 -4.77 -27.45
N CYS A 174 27.38 -4.25 -26.32
CA CYS A 174 26.00 -4.38 -25.87
C CYS A 174 25.25 -3.04 -25.95
N SER A 175 25.85 -2.00 -26.54
CA SER A 175 25.14 -0.80 -26.96
C SER A 175 24.53 -1.08 -28.32
N ASP A 176 23.20 -1.08 -28.33
CA ASP A 176 22.35 -1.23 -29.50
C ASP A 176 22.32 -2.66 -30.05
N CYS A 177 21.10 -3.20 -30.15
CA CYS A 177 20.81 -4.20 -31.15
C CYS A 177 21.46 -3.71 -32.44
N GLU A 178 22.35 -4.50 -33.03
CA GLU A 178 22.87 -4.32 -34.38
C GLU A 178 21.70 -3.84 -35.24
N PRO A 179 21.82 -2.68 -35.93
CA PRO A 179 20.68 -1.94 -36.47
C PRO A 179 19.79 -2.94 -37.16
N CYS A 180 18.51 -2.97 -36.78
CA CYS A 180 17.48 -3.71 -37.50
C CYS A 180 17.81 -3.53 -38.98
N GLN A 181 18.37 -4.57 -39.62
CA GLN A 181 18.48 -4.52 -41.07
C GLN A 181 17.04 -4.26 -41.52
N PRO A 182 16.81 -3.24 -42.36
CA PRO A 182 15.47 -2.93 -42.81
C PRO A 182 14.83 -4.24 -43.25
N CYS A 183 13.74 -4.60 -42.58
CA CYS A 183 13.13 -5.91 -42.74
C CYS A 183 12.90 -6.18 -44.22
N ASP A 184 13.47 -7.28 -44.74
CA ASP A 184 13.12 -7.73 -46.07
C ASP A 184 11.63 -8.09 -46.02
N PRO A 185 10.74 -7.39 -46.74
CA PRO A 185 9.31 -7.66 -46.74
C PRO A 185 8.97 -9.07 -47.26
N ASN A 186 9.95 -9.79 -47.82
CA ASN A 186 9.82 -11.18 -48.25
C ASN A 186 10.37 -12.20 -47.24
N SER A 187 10.90 -11.75 -46.09
CA SER A 187 11.42 -12.63 -45.05
C SER A 187 10.30 -13.44 -44.41
N LYS A 188 10.44 -14.78 -44.38
CA LYS A 188 9.53 -15.68 -43.66
C LYS A 188 9.92 -15.89 -42.19
N ASP A 189 11.04 -15.29 -41.76
CA ASP A 189 11.58 -15.45 -40.41
C ASP A 189 10.97 -14.40 -39.47
N LYS A 190 9.81 -14.73 -38.88
CA LYS A 190 9.09 -13.88 -37.91
C LYS A 190 9.90 -13.52 -36.66
N SER A 191 10.99 -14.25 -36.38
CA SER A 191 11.89 -13.92 -35.28
C SER A 191 12.75 -12.69 -35.56
N LYS A 192 12.89 -12.31 -36.84
CA LYS A 192 13.68 -11.16 -37.30
C LYS A 192 12.81 -10.05 -37.86
N CYS A 193 11.66 -10.41 -38.43
CA CYS A 193 10.67 -9.49 -38.99
C CYS A 193 9.27 -9.83 -38.46
N PRO A 194 8.93 -9.36 -37.24
CA PRO A 194 7.61 -9.56 -36.66
C PRO A 194 6.55 -8.74 -37.41
N ASP A 195 5.32 -9.26 -37.45
CA ASP A 195 4.18 -8.54 -38.01
C ASP A 195 3.73 -7.44 -37.05
N CYS A 196 3.25 -6.30 -37.56
CA CYS A 196 2.59 -5.30 -36.72
C CYS A 196 1.13 -5.68 -36.50
N LEU A 197 0.77 -5.94 -35.25
CA LEU A 197 -0.62 -6.18 -34.87
C LEU A 197 -1.14 -5.07 -33.96
N THR A 198 -2.43 -4.82 -34.10
CA THR A 198 -3.16 -3.94 -33.20
C THR A 198 -3.52 -4.74 -31.94
N GLN A 199 -3.02 -4.31 -30.80
CA GLN A 199 -3.32 -4.93 -29.51
C GLN A 199 -3.95 -3.92 -28.56
N ASP A 200 -5.07 -4.30 -27.97
CA ASP A 200 -5.67 -3.56 -26.86
C ASP A 200 -5.00 -4.00 -25.56
N LEU A 201 -4.36 -3.04 -24.88
CA LEU A 201 -3.81 -3.23 -23.54
C LEU A 201 -4.78 -2.64 -22.54
N THR A 202 -5.24 -3.51 -21.64
CA THR A 202 -6.13 -3.13 -20.54
C THR A 202 -5.35 -3.13 -19.23
N PHE A 203 -5.44 -2.04 -18.50
CA PHE A 203 -4.82 -1.81 -17.22
C PHE A 203 -5.92 -1.64 -16.20
N ALA A 204 -6.05 -2.61 -15.30
CA ALA A 204 -7.12 -2.63 -14.31
C ALA A 204 -6.53 -2.89 -12.93
N GLY A 205 -7.07 -2.22 -11.93
CA GLY A 205 -6.60 -2.33 -10.57
C GLY A 205 -7.70 -1.99 -9.59
N ASN A 206 -7.76 -2.73 -8.50
CA ASN A 206 -8.66 -2.45 -7.39
C ASN A 206 -7.90 -2.50 -6.06
N GLY A 207 -8.23 -1.58 -5.18
CA GLY A 207 -7.73 -1.53 -3.81
C GLY A 207 -8.88 -1.24 -2.87
N SER A 208 -8.86 -1.81 -1.68
CA SER A 208 -9.84 -1.51 -0.63
C SER A 208 -9.16 -1.38 0.72
N ILE A 209 -9.70 -0.48 1.54
CA ILE A 209 -9.28 -0.30 2.92
C ILE A 209 -10.51 -0.28 3.81
N LYS A 210 -10.34 -0.80 5.02
CA LYS A 210 -11.29 -0.64 6.12
C LYS A 210 -10.56 0.06 7.25
N ALA A 211 -11.12 1.18 7.69
CA ALA A 211 -10.57 1.95 8.78
C ALA A 211 -11.67 2.21 9.80
N GLY A 212 -11.34 2.12 11.08
CA GLY A 212 -12.27 2.42 12.15
C GLY A 212 -11.50 2.78 13.40
N ASP A 213 -12.05 3.70 14.17
CA ASP A 213 -11.44 4.19 15.40
C ASP A 213 -12.51 4.79 16.33
N VAL A 214 -12.09 5.16 17.53
CA VAL A 214 -12.93 5.57 18.64
C VAL A 214 -12.49 6.93 19.15
N VAL A 215 -13.36 7.92 19.00
CA VAL A 215 -13.14 9.27 19.54
C VAL A 215 -13.87 9.39 20.87
N ASN A 216 -13.12 9.65 21.94
CA ASN A 216 -13.67 9.92 23.26
C ASN A 216 -13.60 11.41 23.54
N THR A 217 -14.73 12.00 23.93
CA THR A 217 -14.85 13.41 24.33
C THR A 217 -15.74 13.53 25.56
N THR A 218 -15.90 14.74 26.08
CA THR A 218 -16.84 15.04 27.17
C THR A 218 -17.69 16.24 26.79
N GLN A 219 -18.99 16.17 27.06
CA GLN A 219 -19.89 17.29 26.83
C GLN A 219 -20.62 17.65 28.13
N THR A 220 -20.68 18.94 28.44
CA THR A 220 -21.48 19.44 29.58
C THR A 220 -22.92 19.63 29.12
N LEU A 221 -23.83 18.91 29.77
CA LEU A 221 -25.26 18.96 29.49
C LEU A 221 -26.01 19.67 30.61
N PRO A 222 -26.75 20.76 30.31
CA PRO A 222 -27.73 21.29 31.24
C PRO A 222 -28.88 20.30 31.39
N ILE A 223 -29.30 20.06 32.63
CA ILE A 223 -30.42 19.19 33.00
C ILE A 223 -31.62 20.09 33.26
N VAL A 224 -32.65 19.95 32.42
CA VAL A 224 -33.85 20.78 32.47
C VAL A 224 -35.07 19.92 32.77
N GLY A 225 -35.74 20.23 33.88
CA GLY A 225 -37.02 19.61 34.21
C GLY A 225 -38.16 20.29 33.47
N THR A 226 -38.94 19.54 32.70
CA THR A 226 -40.06 20.07 31.90
C THR A 226 -41.40 19.60 32.45
N TYR A 227 -42.37 20.51 32.60
CA TYR A 227 -43.77 20.17 32.92
C TYR A 227 -44.70 21.12 32.17
N ASN A 228 -45.42 20.60 31.17
CA ASN A 228 -46.06 21.42 30.14
C ASN A 228 -45.03 22.42 29.57
N ASP A 229 -45.37 23.70 29.45
CA ASP A 229 -44.47 24.74 28.93
C ASP A 229 -43.49 25.31 29.97
N LYS A 230 -43.46 24.75 31.19
CA LYS A 230 -42.62 25.26 32.27
C LYS A 230 -41.31 24.49 32.39
N LYS A 231 -40.20 25.22 32.53
CA LYS A 231 -38.83 24.69 32.60
C LYS A 231 -38.16 25.05 33.93
N ILE A 232 -37.52 24.09 34.57
CA ILE A 232 -36.73 24.26 35.79
C ILE A 232 -35.29 23.82 35.53
N CYS A 233 -34.32 24.66 35.87
CA CYS A 233 -32.91 24.38 35.68
C CYS A 233 -32.39 23.60 36.88
N ILE A 234 -32.15 22.30 36.70
CA ILE A 234 -31.76 21.38 37.79
C ILE A 234 -30.24 21.44 38.03
N GLY A 235 -29.46 21.78 37.00
CA GLY A 235 -28.02 21.94 37.05
C GLY A 235 -27.37 21.54 35.73
N GLU A 236 -26.05 21.35 35.74
CA GLU A 236 -25.28 20.87 34.59
C GLU A 236 -24.49 19.62 34.97
N GLN A 237 -24.27 18.75 34.00
CA GLN A 237 -23.50 17.53 34.18
C GLN A 237 -22.56 17.32 32.99
N THR A 238 -21.26 17.20 33.26
CA THR A 238 -20.30 16.72 32.26
C THR A 238 -20.48 15.23 32.06
N VAL A 239 -20.73 14.82 30.82
CA VAL A 239 -21.01 13.44 30.41
C VAL A 239 -19.93 13.02 29.41
N PRO A 240 -19.28 11.87 29.62
CA PRO A 240 -18.38 11.31 28.61
C PRO A 240 -19.18 10.85 27.39
N VAL A 241 -18.65 11.07 26.21
CA VAL A 241 -19.24 10.69 24.93
C VAL A 241 -18.21 9.93 24.13
N ARG A 242 -18.61 8.80 23.58
CA ARG A 242 -17.75 7.94 22.76
C ARG A 242 -18.37 7.80 21.37
N LEU A 243 -17.69 8.28 20.35
CA LEU A 243 -18.02 8.05 18.95
C LEU A 243 -17.19 6.88 18.44
N THR A 244 -17.85 5.87 17.89
CA THR A 244 -17.20 4.76 17.18
C THR A 244 -17.62 4.84 15.72
N TYR A 245 -16.66 4.82 14.80
CA TYR A 245 -16.96 4.78 13.37
C TYR A 245 -16.13 3.72 12.66
N GLU A 246 -16.67 3.23 11.56
CA GLU A 246 -16.00 2.36 10.60
C GLU A 246 -16.34 2.87 9.20
N LEU A 247 -15.29 3.04 8.40
CA LEU A 247 -15.32 3.43 7.01
C LEU A 247 -14.73 2.32 6.16
N THR A 248 -15.40 2.01 5.06
CA THR A 248 -14.85 1.22 3.96
C THR A 248 -14.65 2.12 2.76
N ALA A 249 -13.47 2.06 2.13
CA ALA A 249 -13.18 2.78 0.90
C ALA A 249 -12.61 1.84 -0.15
N GLU A 250 -12.97 2.08 -1.41
CA GLU A 250 -12.56 1.30 -2.57
C GLU A 250 -12.04 2.25 -3.65
N GLY A 251 -10.89 1.92 -4.21
CA GLY A 251 -10.27 2.61 -5.32
C GLY A 251 -10.24 1.69 -6.52
N LYS A 252 -10.66 2.18 -7.68
CA LYS A 252 -10.62 1.45 -8.95
C LYS A 252 -9.91 2.28 -10.00
N VAL A 253 -9.01 1.64 -10.74
CA VAL A 253 -8.46 2.15 -12.00
C VAL A 253 -8.85 1.17 -13.12
N ASP A 254 -9.32 1.72 -14.23
CA ASP A 254 -9.75 0.96 -15.40
C ASP A 254 -9.41 1.79 -16.63
N TYR A 255 -8.41 1.35 -17.38
CA TYR A 255 -7.92 2.05 -18.56
C TYR A 255 -7.63 1.05 -19.66
N SER A 256 -8.08 1.34 -20.87
CA SER A 256 -7.78 0.52 -22.04
C SER A 256 -7.32 1.42 -23.17
N ARG A 257 -6.25 1.01 -23.85
CA ARG A 257 -5.73 1.71 -25.01
C ARG A 257 -5.17 0.72 -26.03
N THR A 258 -5.42 1.05 -27.28
CA THR A 258 -4.93 0.32 -28.45
C THR A 258 -3.50 0.75 -28.81
N PHE A 259 -2.62 -0.22 -29.02
CA PHE A 259 -1.24 -0.03 -29.46
C PHE A 259 -0.95 -0.85 -30.73
N GLN A 260 -0.04 -0.37 -31.58
CA GLN A 260 0.52 -1.17 -32.66
C GLN A 260 1.82 -1.81 -32.16
N VAL A 261 1.74 -3.10 -31.83
CA VAL A 261 2.82 -3.88 -31.23
C VAL A 261 3.43 -4.86 -32.23
N CYS A 262 4.67 -5.24 -31.99
CA CYS A 262 5.33 -6.27 -32.76
C CYS A 262 4.87 -7.68 -32.32
N ASP A 263 4.37 -8.48 -33.26
CA ASP A 263 3.96 -9.87 -33.04
C ASP A 263 5.09 -10.85 -33.37
N TYR A 264 5.66 -11.41 -32.31
CA TYR A 264 6.68 -12.45 -32.37
C TYR A 264 6.09 -13.88 -32.32
N GLY A 265 4.77 -14.04 -32.42
CA GLY A 265 4.07 -15.34 -32.36
C GLY A 265 3.76 -15.83 -30.95
N THR A 266 4.01 -15.01 -29.92
CA THR A 266 3.61 -15.24 -28.53
C THR A 266 2.64 -14.15 -28.10
N ASN A 267 1.44 -14.52 -27.66
CA ASN A 267 0.45 -13.57 -27.17
C ASN A 267 1.01 -12.77 -25.99
N ALA A 268 1.30 -11.49 -26.18
CA ALA A 268 1.59 -10.58 -25.08
C ALA A 268 0.36 -10.48 -24.17
N PRO A 269 0.53 -10.36 -22.84
CA PRO A 269 -0.60 -10.20 -21.94
C PRO A 269 -1.39 -8.94 -22.29
N THR A 270 -2.67 -9.12 -22.62
CA THR A 270 -3.61 -8.03 -22.96
C THR A 270 -4.17 -7.34 -21.72
N SER A 271 -3.91 -7.88 -20.52
CA SER A 271 -4.42 -7.37 -19.25
C SER A 271 -3.29 -7.29 -18.22
N LEU A 272 -3.12 -6.12 -17.64
CA LEU A 272 -2.10 -5.81 -16.64
C LEU A 272 -2.76 -5.32 -15.35
N ASN A 273 -2.36 -5.90 -14.23
CA ASN A 273 -2.88 -5.52 -12.93
C ASN A 273 -2.14 -4.29 -12.38
N MET A 274 -2.86 -3.21 -12.14
CA MET A 274 -2.33 -1.99 -11.53
C MET A 274 -2.51 -2.01 -10.00
N PRO A 275 -1.44 -1.89 -9.21
CA PRO A 275 -1.58 -1.81 -7.75
C PRO A 275 -2.27 -0.50 -7.37
N VAL A 276 -3.31 -0.57 -6.55
CA VAL A 276 -4.01 0.60 -6.01
C VAL A 276 -3.73 0.72 -4.53
N LEU A 277 -3.09 1.82 -4.13
CA LEU A 277 -2.81 2.15 -2.74
C LEU A 277 -3.77 3.24 -2.27
N LEU A 278 -4.47 2.99 -1.17
CA LEU A 278 -5.38 3.94 -0.55
C LEU A 278 -4.85 4.35 0.82
N ASN A 279 -4.88 5.65 1.10
CA ASN A 279 -4.57 6.25 2.38
C ASN A 279 -5.80 6.98 2.91
N TYR A 280 -6.06 6.83 4.20
CA TYR A 280 -7.19 7.42 4.90
C TYR A 280 -6.71 8.27 6.06
N GLU A 281 -7.27 9.48 6.18
CA GLU A 281 -7.00 10.42 7.26
C GLU A 281 -8.28 11.08 7.74
N ILE A 282 -8.41 11.25 9.05
CA ILE A 282 -9.53 11.98 9.66
C ILE A 282 -9.05 13.36 10.03
N SER A 283 -9.70 14.37 9.46
CA SER A 283 -9.36 15.76 9.69
C SER A 283 -10.07 16.33 10.90
N ALA A 284 -11.31 15.90 11.16
CA ALA A 284 -12.09 16.30 12.33
C ALA A 284 -13.19 15.29 12.66
N ALA A 285 -13.55 15.21 13.93
CA ALA A 285 -14.72 14.47 14.38
C ALA A 285 -15.37 15.22 15.54
N ASP A 286 -16.70 15.26 15.55
CA ASP A 286 -17.47 15.95 16.57
C ASP A 286 -18.76 15.22 16.93
N VAL A 287 -19.21 15.41 18.17
CA VAL A 287 -20.46 14.86 18.68
C VAL A 287 -21.20 15.92 19.48
N THR A 288 -22.46 16.12 19.14
CA THR A 288 -23.38 17.00 19.84
C THR A 288 -24.55 16.22 20.39
N LEU A 289 -24.81 16.35 21.69
CA LEU A 289 -25.96 15.79 22.37
C LEU A 289 -27.03 16.88 22.59
N GLY A 290 -28.31 16.50 22.51
CA GLY A 290 -29.45 17.40 22.61
C GLY A 290 -30.03 17.89 21.27
N GLY A 291 -29.56 17.36 20.13
CA GLY A 291 -30.07 17.67 18.79
C GLY A 291 -29.32 18.81 18.07
N GLU A 292 -29.88 19.31 16.95
CA GLU A 292 -29.27 20.32 16.06
C GLU A 292 -28.87 21.63 16.78
N ASN A 293 -29.41 21.87 17.98
CA ASN A 293 -29.17 23.05 18.81
C ASN A 293 -28.43 22.75 20.12
N GLY A 294 -27.78 21.57 20.27
CA GLY A 294 -26.95 21.25 21.44
C GLY A 294 -27.69 21.31 22.80
N SER A 295 -28.98 21.00 22.79
CA SER A 295 -29.89 21.47 23.82
C SER A 295 -30.18 20.42 24.88
N SER A 296 -29.67 20.62 26.09
CA SER A 296 -30.12 20.10 27.41
C SER A 296 -30.73 18.69 27.51
N LEU A 297 -30.35 17.94 28.55
CA LEU A 297 -31.09 16.74 28.95
C LEU A 297 -32.46 17.13 29.52
N ASN A 298 -33.52 16.91 28.73
CA ASN A 298 -34.89 17.20 29.13
C ASN A 298 -35.49 16.06 29.96
N VAL A 299 -35.90 16.39 31.17
CA VAL A 299 -36.49 15.47 32.14
C VAL A 299 -37.98 15.80 32.29
N PRO A 300 -38.90 15.04 31.68
CA PRO A 300 -40.33 15.25 31.88
C PRO A 300 -40.72 14.97 33.33
N LEU A 301 -41.42 15.93 33.93
CA LEU A 301 -41.83 15.94 35.33
C LEU A 301 -43.36 15.82 35.43
N THR A 302 -43.84 15.04 36.39
CA THR A 302 -45.25 15.08 36.80
C THR A 302 -45.57 16.37 37.58
N LYS A 303 -46.85 16.74 37.66
CA LYS A 303 -47.32 17.88 38.47
C LYS A 303 -46.80 17.87 39.91
N LYS A 304 -46.73 16.69 40.54
CA LYS A 304 -46.22 16.50 41.91
C LYS A 304 -44.70 16.70 41.99
N GLN A 305 -43.95 16.22 41.00
CA GLN A 305 -42.50 16.40 40.90
C GLN A 305 -42.14 17.86 40.66
N TYR A 306 -42.80 18.52 39.69
CA TYR A 306 -42.59 19.93 39.38
C TYR A 306 -42.77 20.82 40.62
N LYS A 307 -43.90 20.68 41.35
CA LYS A 307 -44.16 21.45 42.57
C LYS A 307 -43.09 21.28 43.66
N LYS A 308 -42.45 20.10 43.74
CA LYS A 308 -41.37 19.83 44.71
C LYS A 308 -40.03 20.39 44.24
N LEU A 309 -39.71 20.23 42.95
CA LEU A 309 -38.46 20.70 42.36
C LEU A 309 -38.40 22.23 42.27
N ARG A 310 -39.53 22.89 41.97
CA ARG A 310 -39.61 24.37 41.95
C ARG A 310 -39.28 25.03 43.30
N LYS A 311 -39.41 24.30 44.42
CA LYS A 311 -39.01 24.79 45.75
C LYS A 311 -37.50 24.68 46.00
N LEU A 312 -36.78 23.98 45.13
CA LEU A 312 -35.38 23.61 45.30
C LEU A 312 -34.48 24.22 44.22
N TYR A 313 -35.04 24.52 43.05
CA TYR A 313 -34.35 24.96 41.86
C TYR A 313 -35.10 26.14 41.23
N THR A 314 -34.35 27.02 40.57
CA THR A 314 -34.89 28.20 39.88
C THR A 314 -35.52 27.81 38.54
N GLU A 315 -36.51 28.61 38.12
CA GLU A 315 -37.00 28.54 36.73
C GLU A 315 -35.85 28.93 35.79
N CYS A 316 -35.80 28.29 34.62
CA CYS A 316 -34.80 28.66 33.62
C CYS A 316 -35.09 30.06 33.08
N PRO A 317 -34.06 30.88 32.78
CA PRO A 317 -34.25 32.16 32.09
C PRO A 317 -35.06 32.00 30.80
N SER A 318 -35.87 33.01 30.44
CA SER A 318 -36.63 33.01 29.18
C SER A 318 -35.71 32.92 27.95
N ASP A 319 -34.50 33.45 28.06
CA ASP A 319 -33.44 33.41 27.04
C ASP A 319 -32.41 32.30 27.32
N PHE A 320 -32.83 31.17 27.91
CA PHE A 320 -31.96 30.02 28.06
C PHE A 320 -31.61 29.44 26.69
N VAL A 321 -30.60 30.04 26.06
CA VAL A 321 -29.92 29.56 24.87
C VAL A 321 -28.91 28.54 25.39
N ALA A 322 -29.14 27.26 25.07
CA ALA A 322 -28.15 26.22 25.30
C ALA A 322 -26.82 26.63 24.61
N PRO A 323 -25.66 26.23 25.14
CA PRO A 323 -24.38 26.52 24.48
C PRO A 323 -24.47 26.17 22.99
N SER A 324 -23.95 27.07 22.16
CA SER A 324 -24.06 26.99 20.70
C SER A 324 -23.78 25.57 20.21
N SER A 325 -24.63 25.07 19.30
CA SER A 325 -24.33 23.84 18.58
C SER A 325 -22.96 23.95 17.94
N ALA A 326 -22.25 22.83 17.90
CA ALA A 326 -21.00 22.79 17.18
C ALA A 326 -21.24 23.15 15.71
N THR A 327 -20.37 23.98 15.15
CA THR A 327 -20.41 24.35 13.74
C THR A 327 -20.41 23.08 12.90
N PRO A 328 -21.32 22.91 11.92
CA PRO A 328 -21.31 21.73 11.06
C PRO A 328 -19.93 21.62 10.41
N LEU A 329 -19.33 20.43 10.49
CA LEU A 329 -18.10 20.09 9.79
C LEU A 329 -18.43 20.04 8.30
N VAL A 330 -18.09 21.10 7.59
CA VAL A 330 -18.20 21.16 6.14
C VAL A 330 -16.86 20.72 5.56
N ALA A 331 -16.83 19.53 4.95
CA ALA A 331 -15.78 19.23 4.00
C ALA A 331 -16.02 20.05 2.75
N ASN A 332 -15.05 20.85 2.32
CA ASN A 332 -14.99 21.26 0.93
C ASN A 332 -14.87 19.97 0.11
N ARG A 333 -15.94 19.57 -0.58
CA ARG A 333 -15.90 18.40 -1.46
C ARG A 333 -14.85 18.64 -2.53
N VAL A 334 -13.68 18.06 -2.34
CA VAL A 334 -12.62 17.99 -3.34
C VAL A 334 -12.69 16.60 -3.93
N SER A 335 -12.87 16.56 -5.24
CA SER A 335 -12.88 15.34 -6.05
C SER A 335 -11.89 15.54 -7.17
N ASN A 336 -10.61 15.41 -6.86
CA ASN A 336 -9.54 15.54 -7.83
C ASN A 336 -9.19 14.15 -8.31
N PHE A 337 -9.57 13.83 -9.53
CA PHE A 337 -9.22 12.57 -10.17
C PHE A 337 -8.30 12.85 -11.34
N SER A 338 -7.35 11.96 -11.57
CA SER A 338 -6.58 11.94 -12.81
C SER A 338 -7.52 11.93 -14.01
N GLU A 339 -7.35 12.88 -14.92
CA GLU A 339 -8.00 12.83 -16.23
C GLU A 339 -7.19 11.91 -17.15
N ALA A 340 -7.89 11.11 -17.96
CA ALA A 340 -7.22 10.23 -18.90
C ALA A 340 -6.41 11.06 -19.91
N SER A 341 -5.14 10.70 -20.12
CA SER A 341 -4.36 11.32 -21.18
C SER A 341 -5.01 11.06 -22.55
N ALA A 342 -5.14 12.11 -23.35
CA ALA A 342 -5.64 11.99 -24.73
C ALA A 342 -4.70 11.07 -25.52
N ALA A 343 -5.28 10.08 -26.22
CA ALA A 343 -4.50 9.19 -27.07
C ALA A 343 -3.92 10.00 -28.25
N PRO A 344 -2.61 9.89 -28.54
CA PRO A 344 -2.05 10.40 -29.78
C PRO A 344 -2.76 9.74 -30.97
N ALA A 345 -3.04 10.52 -32.01
CA ALA A 345 -3.66 10.02 -33.24
C ALA A 345 -2.74 8.97 -33.89
N LEU A 346 -3.24 7.75 -34.08
CA LEU A 346 -2.55 6.72 -34.84
C LEU A 346 -2.43 7.17 -36.30
N GLY A 347 -1.19 7.37 -36.76
CA GLY A 347 -0.91 7.60 -38.17
C GLY A 347 -1.31 6.38 -39.00
N THR A 348 -1.88 6.62 -40.18
CA THR A 348 -2.19 5.57 -41.16
C THR A 348 -0.91 4.93 -41.68
N LYS A 349 -0.83 3.59 -41.54
CA LYS A 349 0.09 2.64 -42.22
C LYS A 349 1.51 3.14 -42.47
N VAL A 350 2.45 2.68 -41.65
CA VAL A 350 3.87 2.66 -41.98
C VAL A 350 4.26 1.20 -42.22
N ASP A 351 4.79 0.90 -43.41
CA ASP A 351 5.37 -0.42 -43.75
C ASP A 351 6.50 -0.77 -42.76
N PRO A 352 6.69 -2.04 -42.40
CA PRO A 352 7.42 -2.44 -41.20
C PRO A 352 8.92 -2.32 -41.42
N LEU A 353 9.64 -1.59 -40.56
CA LEU A 353 11.11 -1.61 -40.64
C LEU A 353 11.85 -1.77 -39.30
N SER A 354 11.20 -1.63 -38.15
CA SER A 354 11.85 -1.87 -36.85
C SER A 354 10.83 -1.94 -35.71
N CYS A 355 11.20 -2.67 -34.65
CA CYS A 355 10.51 -2.63 -33.36
C CYS A 355 11.31 -1.77 -32.40
N VAL A 356 10.65 -0.84 -31.72
CA VAL A 356 11.27 0.04 -30.72
C VAL A 356 10.67 -0.29 -29.36
N LYS A 357 11.55 -0.38 -28.35
CA LYS A 357 11.13 -0.53 -26.96
C LYS A 357 10.54 0.79 -26.46
N GLN A 358 9.30 0.74 -26.04
CA GLN A 358 8.62 1.84 -25.38
C GLN A 358 8.32 1.46 -23.92
N THR A 359 8.77 2.30 -22.99
CA THR A 359 8.39 2.21 -21.57
C THR A 359 7.12 3.03 -21.36
N LEU A 360 6.06 2.37 -20.91
CA LEU A 360 4.82 3.00 -20.49
C LEU A 360 4.84 3.17 -18.96
N THR A 361 4.72 4.41 -18.49
CA THR A 361 4.52 4.72 -17.07
C THR A 361 3.08 5.17 -16.88
N LEU A 362 2.26 4.32 -16.27
CA LEU A 362 0.86 4.63 -16.01
C LEU A 362 0.69 5.07 -14.56
N GLU A 363 0.09 6.24 -14.37
CA GLU A 363 -0.12 6.85 -13.06
C GLU A 363 -1.56 7.34 -12.89
N GLY A 364 -2.22 6.84 -11.85
CA GLY A 364 -3.58 7.24 -11.48
C GLY A 364 -3.59 7.78 -10.07
N ASN A 365 -4.07 9.00 -9.89
CA ASN A 365 -4.20 9.65 -8.59
C ASN A 365 -5.66 10.06 -8.37
N GLY A 366 -6.11 9.94 -7.14
CA GLY A 366 -7.45 10.35 -6.74
C GLY A 366 -7.45 10.92 -5.34
N GLU A 367 -8.17 12.01 -5.11
CA GLU A 367 -8.42 12.57 -3.78
C GLU A 367 -9.91 12.80 -3.59
N LEU A 368 -10.43 12.32 -2.46
CA LEU A 368 -11.81 12.50 -2.05
C LEU A 368 -11.83 13.05 -0.62
N ALA A 369 -12.37 14.25 -0.46
CA ALA A 369 -12.68 14.84 0.85
C ALA A 369 -14.19 14.93 1.02
N ASP A 370 -14.72 14.39 2.12
CA ASP A 370 -16.16 14.43 2.41
C ASP A 370 -16.42 14.41 3.93
N ALA A 371 -17.69 14.58 4.31
CA ALA A 371 -18.11 14.50 5.71
C ALA A 371 -19.35 13.61 5.86
N SER A 372 -19.37 12.81 6.92
CA SER A 372 -20.53 11.99 7.29
C SER A 372 -21.21 12.57 8.52
N VAL A 373 -22.51 12.85 8.38
CA VAL A 373 -23.37 13.34 9.46
C VAL A 373 -24.42 12.28 9.76
N LYS A 374 -24.52 11.87 11.02
CA LYS A 374 -25.53 10.92 11.47
C LYS A 374 -26.23 11.43 12.72
N THR A 375 -27.55 11.45 12.65
CA THR A 375 -28.43 11.79 13.77
C THR A 375 -29.12 10.53 14.27
N GLU A 376 -29.09 10.33 15.57
CA GLU A 376 -29.73 9.20 16.24
C GLU A 376 -30.27 9.63 17.60
N THR A 377 -31.11 8.79 18.22
CA THR A 377 -31.62 9.04 19.57
C THR A 377 -31.09 7.96 20.50
N LYS A 378 -30.49 8.34 21.62
CA LYS A 378 -29.95 7.43 22.62
C LYS A 378 -30.82 7.44 23.86
N GLU A 379 -31.16 6.27 24.38
CA GLU A 379 -31.72 6.19 25.72
C GLU A 379 -30.59 6.23 26.75
N VAL A 380 -30.69 7.15 27.70
CA VAL A 380 -29.77 7.29 28.82
C VAL A 380 -30.51 7.12 30.14
N THR A 381 -29.98 6.24 30.99
CA THR A 381 -30.46 6.06 32.36
C THR A 381 -29.70 7.01 33.28
N VAL A 382 -30.43 7.90 33.94
CA VAL A 382 -29.85 8.88 34.87
C VAL A 382 -29.92 8.32 36.29
N ILE A 383 -28.75 8.20 36.91
CA ILE A 383 -28.58 7.58 38.22
C ILE A 383 -27.96 8.60 39.17
N GLY A 384 -28.70 8.98 40.21
CA GLY A 384 -28.17 9.78 41.29
C GLY A 384 -27.27 8.94 42.20
N ARG A 385 -25.99 9.30 42.32
CA ARG A 385 -25.00 8.60 43.15
C ARG A 385 -24.64 9.43 44.38
N TYR A 386 -24.80 8.85 45.56
CA TYR A 386 -24.32 9.43 46.82
C TYR A 386 -23.35 8.47 47.50
N ILE A 387 -22.16 8.96 47.84
CA ILE A 387 -21.17 8.19 48.62
C ILE A 387 -21.44 8.46 50.10
N LYS A 388 -21.84 7.43 50.85
CA LYS A 388 -22.08 7.54 52.28
C LYS A 388 -20.76 7.62 53.03
N GLU A 389 -20.49 8.79 53.61
CA GLU A 389 -19.37 8.99 54.52
C GLU A 389 -19.72 8.47 55.94
N GLY A 390 -18.74 7.83 56.60
CA GLY A 390 -18.83 7.33 57.98
C GLY A 390 -18.96 5.80 58.12
N LYS A 391 -19.29 5.31 59.32
CA LYS A 391 -19.40 3.87 59.61
C LYS A 391 -20.48 3.21 58.75
N LEU A 392 -20.09 2.23 57.94
CA LEU A 392 -20.97 1.37 57.16
C LEU A 392 -21.45 0.18 58.02
N LYS A 393 -22.71 -0.24 57.85
CA LYS A 393 -23.18 -1.49 58.46
C LYS A 393 -22.51 -2.69 57.78
N LYS A 394 -22.38 -3.82 58.47
CA LYS A 394 -21.83 -5.06 57.88
C LYS A 394 -22.64 -5.45 56.64
N GLY A 395 -21.98 -5.57 55.49
CA GLY A 395 -22.62 -5.84 54.19
C GLY A 395 -23.17 -4.61 53.45
N GLU A 396 -23.03 -3.40 53.99
CA GLU A 396 -23.48 -2.17 53.34
C GLU A 396 -22.39 -1.55 52.44
N THR A 397 -22.69 -1.31 51.16
CA THR A 397 -21.81 -0.56 50.26
C THR A 397 -21.86 0.95 50.56
N ALA A 398 -20.73 1.65 50.37
CA ALA A 398 -20.65 3.10 50.53
C ALA A 398 -21.51 3.83 49.49
N ASP A 399 -21.50 3.35 48.25
CA ASP A 399 -22.29 3.92 47.17
C ASP A 399 -23.78 3.62 47.31
N LYS A 400 -24.57 4.68 47.23
CA LYS A 400 -26.04 4.64 47.23
C LYS A 400 -26.57 5.26 45.95
N TYR A 401 -27.42 4.51 45.26
CA TYR A 401 -27.94 4.90 43.95
C TYR A 401 -29.45 5.15 43.98
N ARG A 402 -29.90 6.11 43.17
CA ARG A 402 -31.32 6.42 42.91
C ARG A 402 -31.55 6.51 41.42
N CYS A 403 -32.57 5.81 40.93
CA CYS A 403 -32.92 5.88 39.52
C CYS A 403 -33.81 7.09 39.30
N LEU A 404 -33.23 8.10 38.67
CA LEU A 404 -33.92 9.35 38.39
C LEU A 404 -34.82 9.19 37.16
N GLY A 405 -34.47 8.27 36.25
CA GLY A 405 -35.30 7.84 35.13
C GLY A 405 -34.45 7.44 33.94
N SER A 406 -35.10 6.99 32.87
CA SER A 406 -34.50 6.80 31.55
C SER A 406 -35.07 7.85 30.60
N TYR A 407 -34.21 8.48 29.81
CA TYR A 407 -34.55 9.61 28.96
C TYR A 407 -33.93 9.44 27.59
N SER A 408 -34.67 9.80 26.56
CA SER A 408 -34.15 9.86 25.20
C SER A 408 -33.40 11.17 24.98
N ILE A 409 -32.14 11.09 24.56
CA ILE A 409 -31.32 12.23 24.17
C ILE A 409 -30.97 12.12 22.68
N PRO A 410 -31.31 13.11 21.85
CA PRO A 410 -30.84 13.16 20.47
C PRO A 410 -29.33 13.32 20.46
N ALA A 411 -28.63 12.60 19.59
CA ALA A 411 -27.20 12.69 19.36
C ALA A 411 -26.95 12.91 17.87
N ASN A 412 -26.14 13.90 17.54
CA ASN A 412 -25.65 14.16 16.20
C ASN A 412 -24.13 13.95 16.21
N SER A 413 -23.64 13.13 15.28
CA SER A 413 -22.21 12.87 15.11
C SER A 413 -21.79 13.28 13.71
N GLN A 414 -20.60 13.85 13.63
CA GLN A 414 -20.01 14.34 12.39
C GLN A 414 -18.57 13.85 12.29
N VAL A 415 -18.19 13.28 11.15
CA VAL A 415 -16.82 12.84 10.88
C VAL A 415 -16.40 13.39 9.52
N GLN A 416 -15.33 14.17 9.51
CA GLN A 416 -14.70 14.70 8.31
C GLN A 416 -13.45 13.89 7.97
N TYR A 417 -13.31 13.50 6.70
CA TYR A 417 -12.25 12.63 6.27
C TYR A 417 -11.70 12.98 4.89
N ASN A 418 -10.45 12.58 4.67
CA ASN A 418 -9.74 12.69 3.40
C ASN A 418 -9.23 11.31 2.99
N LEU A 419 -9.48 10.94 1.74
CA LEU A 419 -8.99 9.72 1.11
C LEU A 419 -8.08 10.09 -0.04
N LYS A 420 -6.90 9.45 -0.09
CA LYS A 420 -5.94 9.60 -1.18
C LYS A 420 -5.65 8.25 -1.78
N GLY A 421 -5.92 8.12 -3.07
CA GLY A 421 -5.60 6.96 -3.87
C GLY A 421 -4.45 7.24 -4.82
N ASN A 422 -3.52 6.30 -4.92
CA ASN A 422 -2.41 6.36 -5.86
C ASN A 422 -2.22 4.99 -6.50
N SER A 423 -1.97 4.97 -7.80
CA SER A 423 -1.64 3.78 -8.56
C SER A 423 -0.52 4.09 -9.54
N LYS A 424 0.49 3.23 -9.58
CA LYS A 424 1.62 3.36 -10.49
C LYS A 424 2.07 2.00 -10.99
N ILE A 425 2.25 1.88 -12.30
CA ILE A 425 2.91 0.73 -12.93
C ILE A 425 3.81 1.21 -14.06
N GLU A 426 4.92 0.49 -14.26
CA GLU A 426 5.80 0.65 -15.40
C GLU A 426 5.78 -0.65 -16.20
N HIS A 427 5.51 -0.54 -17.50
CA HIS A 427 5.44 -1.68 -18.41
C HIS A 427 6.20 -1.38 -19.69
N ILE A 428 7.00 -2.32 -20.17
CA ILE A 428 7.79 -2.17 -21.39
C ILE A 428 7.11 -2.99 -22.49
N ILE A 429 6.82 -2.34 -23.61
CA ILE A 429 6.25 -2.97 -24.81
C ILE A 429 7.13 -2.72 -26.03
N ASP A 430 7.15 -3.68 -26.95
CA ASP A 430 7.79 -3.53 -28.25
C ASP A 430 6.75 -3.03 -29.25
N VAL A 431 6.86 -1.77 -29.65
CA VAL A 431 5.93 -1.11 -30.59
C VAL A 431 6.55 -0.99 -31.96
N CYS A 432 5.68 -0.96 -32.97
CA CYS A 432 6.11 -0.74 -34.34
C CYS A 432 6.66 0.67 -34.52
N ASP A 433 7.85 0.77 -35.11
CA ASP A 433 8.49 2.06 -35.37
C ASP A 433 7.76 2.82 -36.47
N THR A 434 7.04 3.86 -36.07
CA THR A 434 6.36 4.80 -36.97
C THR A 434 7.17 6.09 -37.19
N GLY A 435 8.42 6.15 -36.70
CA GLY A 435 9.28 7.33 -36.73
C GLY A 435 8.98 8.39 -35.66
N ASN A 436 7.91 8.20 -34.87
CA ASN A 436 7.44 9.14 -33.83
C ASN A 436 7.19 8.46 -32.47
N VAL A 437 7.79 7.28 -32.24
CA VAL A 437 7.63 6.55 -30.98
C VAL A 437 8.42 7.25 -29.87
N ASN A 438 7.73 7.70 -28.82
CA ASN A 438 8.39 8.22 -27.63
C ASN A 438 8.89 7.04 -26.77
N PRO A 439 10.20 6.90 -26.48
CA PRO A 439 10.74 5.78 -25.71
C PRO A 439 10.23 5.71 -24.27
N ASN A 440 9.76 6.82 -23.70
CA ASN A 440 9.14 6.87 -22.37
C ASN A 440 7.83 7.65 -22.43
N GLU A 441 6.70 6.96 -22.40
CA GLU A 441 5.38 7.56 -22.43
C GLU A 441 4.73 7.51 -21.05
N ASN A 442 4.41 8.69 -20.52
CA ASN A 442 3.66 8.82 -19.28
C ASN A 442 2.17 8.94 -19.60
N ILE A 443 1.36 8.04 -19.05
CA ILE A 443 -0.09 7.99 -19.26
C ILE A 443 -0.76 8.22 -17.92
N SER A 444 -1.55 9.29 -17.81
CA SER A 444 -2.43 9.46 -16.66
C SER A 444 -3.69 8.61 -16.85
N VAL A 445 -4.00 7.77 -15.86
CA VAL A 445 -5.17 6.90 -15.88
C VAL A 445 -6.24 7.40 -14.92
N PRO A 446 -7.53 7.34 -15.29
CA PRO A 446 -8.59 7.76 -14.41
C PRO A 446 -8.68 6.81 -13.20
N MET A 447 -8.79 7.42 -12.02
CA MET A 447 -9.01 6.71 -10.77
C MET A 447 -10.35 7.12 -10.19
N THR A 448 -11.15 6.14 -9.78
CA THR A 448 -12.39 6.37 -9.04
C THR A 448 -12.18 5.93 -7.60
N ILE A 449 -12.59 6.77 -6.65
CA ILE A 449 -12.60 6.43 -5.22
C ILE A 449 -14.03 6.51 -4.71
N ASN A 450 -14.50 5.41 -4.12
CA ASN A 450 -15.79 5.33 -3.46
C ASN A 450 -15.56 5.08 -1.97
N SER A 451 -16.39 5.67 -1.13
CA SER A 451 -16.32 5.52 0.33
C SER A 451 -17.71 5.39 0.91
N GLN A 452 -17.80 4.62 1.99
CA GLN A 452 -19.04 4.43 2.74
C GLN A 452 -18.73 4.19 4.22
N PHE A 453 -19.45 4.88 5.10
CA PHE A 453 -19.46 4.53 6.52
C PHE A 453 -20.33 3.30 6.74
N THR A 454 -19.74 2.22 7.24
CA THR A 454 -20.46 1.01 7.66
C THR A 454 -20.97 1.13 9.08
N GLN A 455 -20.27 1.89 9.92
CA GLN A 455 -20.68 2.17 11.28
C GLN A 455 -20.37 3.62 11.65
N GLN A 456 -21.29 4.26 12.37
CA GLN A 456 -21.10 5.54 13.03
C GLN A 456 -22.09 5.55 14.20
N ASP A 457 -21.60 5.39 15.41
CA ASP A 457 -22.43 5.15 16.60
C ASP A 457 -21.91 5.98 17.79
N VAL A 458 -22.84 6.66 18.46
CA VAL A 458 -22.58 7.46 19.65
C VAL A 458 -23.01 6.70 20.88
N MET A 459 -22.10 6.61 21.84
CA MET A 459 -22.40 6.12 23.18
C MET A 459 -22.29 7.26 24.18
N VAL A 460 -23.34 7.45 24.98
CA VAL A 460 -23.45 8.54 25.95
C VAL A 460 -23.28 8.00 27.36
N GLY A 461 -22.43 8.65 28.15
CA GLY A 461 -22.15 8.24 29.51
C GLY A 461 -21.40 6.90 29.59
N ASP A 462 -21.55 6.22 30.72
CA ASP A 462 -21.00 4.88 30.94
C ASP A 462 -21.96 3.82 30.37
N TYR A 463 -21.88 3.60 29.05
CA TYR A 463 -22.73 2.67 28.30
C TYR A 463 -24.23 2.99 28.47
N GLY A 464 -24.62 4.23 28.18
CA GLY A 464 -26.01 4.70 28.31
C GLY A 464 -26.39 5.09 29.75
N LYS A 465 -25.42 5.29 30.65
CA LYS A 465 -25.67 5.66 32.05
C LYS A 465 -25.00 6.98 32.40
N ILE A 466 -25.76 7.87 33.03
CA ILE A 466 -25.26 9.17 33.50
C ILE A 466 -25.35 9.19 35.02
N TYR A 467 -24.19 9.30 35.68
CA TYR A 467 -24.12 9.36 37.13
C TYR A 467 -24.07 10.81 37.61
N ILE A 468 -25.12 11.26 38.29
CA ILE A 468 -25.19 12.59 38.90
C ILE A 468 -24.72 12.48 40.36
N PRO A 469 -23.65 13.17 40.76
CA PRO A 469 -23.21 13.19 42.15
C PRO A 469 -24.24 13.94 43.01
N LEU A 470 -24.67 13.31 44.11
CA LEU A 470 -25.63 13.87 45.05
C LEU A 470 -24.99 14.05 46.43
N THR A 471 -25.26 15.18 47.07
CA THR A 471 -24.97 15.38 48.49
C THR A 471 -25.94 14.56 49.37
N LYS A 472 -25.57 14.34 50.64
CA LYS A 472 -26.45 13.68 51.63
C LYS A 472 -27.83 14.32 51.73
N LYS A 473 -27.90 15.66 51.67
CA LYS A 473 -29.16 16.43 51.72
C LYS A 473 -29.98 16.19 50.45
N GLN A 474 -29.36 16.23 49.27
CA GLN A 474 -30.03 15.95 48.00
C GLN A 474 -30.54 14.50 47.94
N TYR A 475 -29.71 13.51 48.28
CA TYR A 475 -30.07 12.10 48.29
C TYR A 475 -31.32 11.81 49.12
N LYS A 476 -31.42 12.37 50.34
CA LYS A 476 -32.61 12.24 51.20
C LYS A 476 -33.86 12.92 50.63
N LYS A 477 -33.69 14.01 49.88
CA LYS A 477 -34.81 14.73 49.24
C LYS A 477 -35.31 13.97 48.01
N VAL A 478 -34.41 13.55 47.12
CA VAL A 478 -34.77 12.80 45.91
C VAL A 478 -35.34 11.42 46.25
N SER A 479 -34.96 10.80 47.37
CA SER A 479 -35.52 9.51 47.81
C SER A 479 -37.02 9.55 48.14
N LYS A 480 -37.62 10.74 48.30
CA LYS A 480 -39.07 10.91 48.47
C LYS A 480 -39.84 10.91 47.13
N ILE A 481 -39.13 10.85 46.02
CA ILE A 481 -39.65 10.98 44.66
C ILE A 481 -39.21 9.77 43.83
N TYR A 482 -37.97 9.33 43.98
CA TYR A 482 -37.32 8.33 43.15
C TYR A 482 -36.94 7.07 43.94
N GLY A 483 -37.12 5.92 43.30
CA GLY A 483 -36.81 4.59 43.85
C GLY A 483 -35.32 4.36 44.06
N ARG A 484 -34.97 3.33 44.84
CA ARG A 484 -33.60 2.80 44.86
C ARG A 484 -33.37 2.01 43.58
N CYS A 485 -32.16 2.04 43.07
CA CYS A 485 -31.72 1.15 42.01
C CYS A 485 -30.24 0.82 42.17
N CYS A 486 -29.77 -0.08 41.35
CA CYS A 486 -28.41 -0.60 41.35
C CYS A 486 -27.47 0.34 40.60
N ALA A 487 -26.17 0.05 40.65
CA ALA A 487 -25.19 0.80 39.85
C ALA A 487 -25.49 0.73 38.35
N ASP A 488 -26.10 -0.36 37.87
CA ASP A 488 -26.51 -0.54 36.48
C ASP A 488 -27.90 0.02 36.14
N GLY A 489 -28.60 0.62 37.11
CA GLY A 489 -29.95 1.15 36.93
C GLY A 489 -31.08 0.13 37.18
N SER A 490 -30.77 -1.15 37.39
CA SER A 490 -31.77 -2.18 37.65
C SER A 490 -32.37 -2.07 39.07
N SER A 491 -33.50 -2.72 39.32
CA SER A 491 -34.12 -2.79 40.66
C SER A 491 -33.73 -4.04 41.46
N LYS A 492 -32.93 -4.95 40.89
CA LYS A 492 -32.77 -6.34 41.37
C LYS A 492 -31.70 -6.57 42.44
N CYS A 493 -31.00 -5.54 42.92
CA CYS A 493 -29.89 -5.67 43.90
C CYS A 493 -30.27 -5.31 45.34
N PHE A 494 -31.57 -5.23 45.66
CA PHE A 494 -32.07 -4.89 47.00
C PHE A 494 -32.96 -5.97 47.57
#